data_AF-A0A5M4AUZ6-F1
#
_entry.id   AF-A0A5M4AUZ6-F1
#
_cell.length_a   1.000
_cell.length_b   1.000
_cell.length_c   1.000
_cell.angle_alpha   90.00
_cell.angle_beta   90.00
_cell.angle_gamma   90.00
#
_symmetry.space_group_name_H-M   'P 1'
#
loop_
_entity.id
_entity.type
_entity.pdbx_description
1 polymer ?
#
loop_
_entity_poly.entity_id
_entity_poly.type
_entity_poly.pdbx_seq_one_letter_code
_entity_poly.pdbx_strand_id
1 'polypeptide(L)'
;MASAENELKTAPALPSFLNDLLERRCRLKKAIRDDSKHCNDQFLLLEETIRNDISKSINPIQRALLYTLAGNYVMNHQGALENLELSLVSAARLRPVIDDSGKLFDRVRKANAVLFIGDKAGEIVTDKLLLEQLQHPKVYYGVREKGVLDEATVDDARDAGIERVAQIKGIPQELTSFSDLSGNSTFGRIYREADVIISKGPSNFWKLHNETDKETFFLFSTRCQVIANLLKVGIDDPVVMYGKRYQQKIIGVEKYETLCHEL
;
A
#
# COMPACT_ATOMS: atom_id res chain seq x y z
N MET A 1 15.84 -29.56 4.08
CA MET A 1 15.54 -28.96 5.40
C MET A 1 16.14 -27.57 5.55
N ALA A 2 17.39 -27.31 5.14
CA ALA A 2 17.99 -25.97 5.19
C ALA A 2 17.37 -24.92 4.23
N SER A 3 16.67 -25.32 3.16
CA SER A 3 16.02 -24.39 2.22
C SER A 3 14.76 -23.73 2.81
N ALA A 4 13.92 -24.50 3.51
CA ALA A 4 12.68 -24.01 4.12
C ALA A 4 12.93 -23.04 5.29
N GLU A 5 14.00 -23.24 6.07
CA GLU A 5 14.42 -22.29 7.11
C GLU A 5 14.95 -20.97 6.54
N ASN A 6 15.40 -20.95 5.29
CA ASN A 6 15.94 -19.76 4.63
C ASN A 6 14.83 -18.91 4.01
N GLU A 7 13.74 -19.53 3.52
CA GLU A 7 12.55 -18.83 3.00
C GLU A 7 11.82 -18.03 4.09
N LEU A 8 11.81 -18.54 5.32
CA LEU A 8 11.24 -17.86 6.51
C LEU A 8 12.03 -16.60 6.94
N LYS A 9 13.23 -16.38 6.41
CA LYS A 9 14.09 -15.21 6.72
C LYS A 9 13.96 -14.07 5.72
N THR A 10 13.06 -14.20 4.73
CA THR A 10 12.80 -13.12 3.78
C THR A 10 12.02 -11.99 4.46
N ALA A 11 12.25 -10.75 4.01
CA ALA A 11 11.61 -9.55 4.57
C ALA A 11 10.06 -9.64 4.66
N PRO A 12 9.32 -10.21 3.68
CA PRO A 12 7.87 -10.35 3.79
C PRO A 12 7.40 -11.54 4.66
N ALA A 13 8.23 -12.57 4.88
CA ALA A 13 7.82 -13.79 5.61
C ALA A 13 8.10 -13.70 7.12
N LEU A 14 9.22 -13.08 7.50
CA LEU A 14 9.67 -13.01 8.89
C LEU A 14 8.68 -12.29 9.83
N PRO A 15 8.08 -11.14 9.46
CA PRO A 15 7.09 -10.48 10.31
C PRO A 15 5.88 -11.35 10.62
N SER A 16 5.36 -12.09 9.64
CA SER A 16 4.23 -13.01 9.84
C SER A 16 4.60 -14.15 10.80
N PHE A 17 5.77 -14.75 10.62
CA PHE A 17 6.27 -15.79 11.51
C PHE A 17 6.42 -15.29 12.96
N LEU A 18 6.98 -14.10 13.15
CA LEU A 18 7.12 -13.49 14.48
C LEU A 18 5.76 -13.15 15.10
N ASN A 19 4.83 -12.60 14.31
CA ASN A 19 3.48 -12.32 14.78
C ASN A 19 2.79 -13.59 15.29
N ASP A 20 2.85 -14.69 14.54
CA ASP A 20 2.26 -15.96 14.96
C ASP A 20 2.86 -16.50 16.27
N LEU A 21 4.19 -16.36 16.44
CA LEU A 21 4.86 -16.72 17.69
C LEU A 21 4.41 -15.85 18.87
N LEU A 22 4.32 -14.54 18.66
CA LEU A 22 3.88 -13.58 19.68
C LEU A 22 2.40 -13.78 20.04
N GLU A 23 1.53 -14.06 19.06
CA GLU A 23 0.12 -14.36 19.30
C GLU A 23 -0.03 -15.60 20.18
N ARG A 24 0.68 -16.70 19.85
CA ARG A 24 0.61 -17.96 20.61
C ARG A 24 1.08 -17.81 22.06
N ARG A 25 2.07 -16.94 22.32
CA ARG A 25 2.69 -16.81 23.65
C ARG A 25 2.11 -15.68 24.50
N CYS A 26 1.74 -14.55 23.89
CA CYS A 26 1.47 -13.31 24.60
C CYS A 26 0.01 -12.84 24.50
N ARG A 27 -0.84 -13.48 23.66
CA ARG A 27 -2.25 -13.10 23.45
C ARG A 27 -2.43 -11.61 23.06
N LEU A 28 -1.43 -11.01 22.41
CA LEU A 28 -1.38 -9.59 22.05
C LEU A 28 -2.35 -9.20 20.93
N LYS A 29 -2.95 -10.19 20.24
CA LYS A 29 -3.81 -9.98 19.07
C LYS A 29 -4.93 -8.97 19.34
N LYS A 30 -5.55 -9.02 20.52
CA LYS A 30 -6.64 -8.10 20.87
C LYS A 30 -6.14 -6.65 20.95
N ALA A 31 -5.05 -6.41 21.68
CA ALA A 31 -4.49 -5.06 21.85
C ALA A 31 -4.12 -4.42 20.50
N ILE A 32 -3.45 -5.16 19.63
CA ILE A 32 -3.09 -4.69 18.28
C ILE A 32 -4.34 -4.36 17.45
N ARG A 33 -5.38 -5.21 17.52
CA ARG A 33 -6.64 -4.95 16.82
C ARG A 33 -7.40 -3.75 17.38
N ASP A 34 -7.37 -3.55 18.69
CA ASP A 34 -7.95 -2.39 19.36
C ASP A 34 -7.22 -1.09 18.92
N ASP A 35 -5.89 -1.12 18.81
CA ASP A 35 -5.08 0.00 18.31
C ASP A 35 -5.38 0.32 16.84
N SER A 36 -5.46 -0.70 15.97
CA SER A 36 -5.85 -0.52 14.56
C SER A 36 -7.24 0.08 14.42
N LYS A 37 -8.20 -0.37 15.24
CA LYS A 37 -9.55 0.19 15.27
C LYS A 37 -9.53 1.66 15.73
N HIS A 38 -8.80 1.96 16.80
CA HIS A 38 -8.65 3.33 17.27
C HIS A 38 -8.09 4.25 16.17
N CYS A 39 -7.10 3.78 15.41
CA CYS A 39 -6.56 4.51 14.28
C CYS A 39 -7.61 4.77 13.18
N ASN A 40 -8.39 3.75 12.79
CA ASN A 40 -9.53 3.92 11.87
C ASN A 40 -10.49 5.02 12.37
N ASP A 41 -10.87 4.95 13.64
CA ASP A 41 -11.82 5.88 14.25
C ASP A 41 -11.29 7.33 14.20
N GLN A 42 -10.00 7.55 14.49
CA GLN A 42 -9.38 8.88 14.42
C GLN A 42 -9.35 9.41 12.98
N PHE A 43 -8.98 8.59 12.00
CA PHE A 43 -9.00 9.01 10.58
C PHE A 43 -10.41 9.31 10.07
N LEU A 44 -11.41 8.53 10.52
CA LEU A 44 -12.81 8.77 10.19
C LEU A 44 -13.32 10.12 10.73
N LEU A 45 -12.88 10.53 11.93
CA LEU A 45 -13.20 11.86 12.47
C LEU A 45 -12.66 13.01 11.60
N LEU A 46 -11.57 12.78 10.87
CA LEU A 46 -10.94 13.77 9.98
C LEU A 46 -11.45 13.71 8.54
N GLU A 47 -12.29 12.72 8.20
CA GLU A 47 -12.68 12.44 6.82
C GLU A 47 -13.28 13.66 6.10
N GLU A 48 -14.25 14.34 6.73
CA GLU A 48 -14.89 15.52 6.12
C GLU A 48 -13.93 16.72 6.02
N THR A 49 -13.05 16.89 7.01
CA THR A 49 -12.01 17.92 6.97
C THR A 49 -11.08 17.71 5.78
N ILE A 50 -10.62 16.48 5.58
CA ILE A 50 -9.75 16.11 4.46
C ILE A 50 -10.52 16.26 3.13
N ARG A 51 -11.77 15.78 3.04
CA ARG A 51 -12.60 15.90 1.84
C ARG A 51 -12.81 17.36 1.44
N ASN A 52 -13.05 18.25 2.41
CA ASN A 52 -13.21 19.69 2.18
C ASN A 52 -11.91 20.37 1.71
N ASP A 53 -10.75 19.94 2.21
CA ASP A 53 -9.46 20.42 1.70
C ASP A 53 -9.20 19.94 0.26
N ILE A 54 -9.50 18.67 -0.04
CA ILE A 54 -9.41 18.10 -1.38
C ILE A 54 -10.28 18.88 -2.38
N SER A 55 -11.55 19.14 -2.03
CA SER A 55 -12.52 19.79 -2.93
C SER A 55 -12.19 21.25 -3.23
N LYS A 56 -11.49 21.95 -2.32
CA LYS A 56 -11.04 23.33 -2.49
C LYS A 56 -9.70 23.44 -3.23
N SER A 57 -9.00 22.33 -3.45
CA SER A 57 -7.71 22.34 -4.11
C SER A 57 -7.84 22.56 -5.62
N ILE A 58 -6.80 23.12 -6.24
CA ILE A 58 -6.74 23.35 -7.69
C ILE A 58 -6.79 22.03 -8.47
N ASN A 59 -6.26 20.96 -7.89
CA ASN A 59 -6.23 19.62 -8.48
C ASN A 59 -6.68 18.58 -7.43
N PRO A 60 -7.99 18.31 -7.32
CA PRO A 60 -8.55 17.43 -6.29
C PRO A 60 -8.00 16.01 -6.31
N ILE A 61 -7.84 15.40 -7.49
CA ILE A 61 -7.30 14.04 -7.61
C ILE A 61 -5.83 13.98 -7.15
N GLN A 62 -5.01 14.98 -7.50
CA GLN A 62 -3.64 15.05 -6.99
C GLN A 62 -3.63 15.28 -5.48
N ARG A 63 -4.51 16.15 -4.96
CA ARG A 63 -4.57 16.44 -3.53
C ARG A 63 -4.96 15.21 -2.73
N ALA A 64 -5.94 14.43 -3.21
CA ALA A 64 -6.34 13.17 -2.60
C ALA A 64 -5.18 12.15 -2.60
N LEU A 65 -4.42 12.06 -3.70
CA LEU A 65 -3.23 11.21 -3.76
C LEU A 65 -2.18 11.57 -2.70
N LEU A 66 -1.97 12.87 -2.44
CA LEU A 66 -1.03 13.28 -1.39
C LEU A 66 -1.51 12.90 0.01
N TYR A 67 -2.81 12.96 0.28
CA TYR A 67 -3.37 12.44 1.53
C TYR A 67 -3.23 10.92 1.64
N THR A 68 -3.46 10.19 0.55
CA THR A 68 -3.20 8.76 0.48
C THR A 68 -1.74 8.44 0.82
N LEU A 69 -0.77 9.17 0.30
CA LEU A 69 0.65 8.97 0.65
C LEU A 69 0.95 9.36 2.11
N ALA A 70 0.35 10.45 2.60
CA ALA A 70 0.52 10.95 3.96
C ALA A 70 -0.04 10.00 5.03
N GLY A 71 -1.11 9.25 4.73
CA GLY A 71 -1.67 8.26 5.67
C GLY A 71 -0.61 7.29 6.19
N ASN A 72 0.30 6.86 5.31
CA ASN A 72 1.42 6.00 5.67
C ASN A 72 2.38 6.63 6.69
N TYR A 73 2.49 7.96 6.67
CA TYR A 73 3.39 8.73 7.52
C TYR A 73 2.86 8.97 8.95
N VAL A 74 1.57 8.80 9.24
CA VAL A 74 1.02 9.24 10.55
C VAL A 74 0.53 8.10 11.44
N MET A 75 0.63 6.86 10.97
CA MET A 75 0.16 5.63 11.63
C MET A 75 0.74 5.28 13.02
N ASN A 76 1.72 6.03 13.54
CA ASN A 76 2.30 5.80 14.88
C ASN A 76 1.91 6.90 15.88
N HIS A 77 0.91 7.73 15.57
CA HIS A 77 0.54 8.84 16.43
C HIS A 77 -0.36 8.36 17.58
N GLN A 78 0.20 8.20 18.78
CA GLN A 78 -0.56 7.97 20.03
C GLN A 78 -0.93 9.29 20.74
N GLY A 79 -1.19 10.34 19.97
CA GLY A 79 -1.43 11.69 20.46
C GLY A 79 -2.86 12.18 20.21
N ALA A 80 -3.15 13.42 20.61
CA ALA A 80 -4.43 14.06 20.40
C ALA A 80 -4.80 14.15 18.90
N LEU A 81 -6.10 14.18 18.59
CA LEU A 81 -6.64 14.23 17.23
C LEU A 81 -6.10 15.43 16.43
N GLU A 82 -5.93 16.58 17.06
CA GLU A 82 -5.41 17.80 16.44
C GLU A 82 -3.97 17.61 15.95
N ASN A 83 -3.15 16.83 16.67
CA ASN A 83 -1.78 16.56 16.26
C ASN A 83 -1.73 15.58 15.06
N LEU A 84 -2.67 14.63 15.01
CA LEU A 84 -2.86 13.75 13.86
C LEU A 84 -3.26 14.57 12.62
N GLU A 85 -4.24 15.46 12.76
CA GLU A 85 -4.68 16.35 11.68
C GLU A 85 -3.52 17.20 11.15
N LEU A 86 -2.81 17.91 12.02
CA LEU A 86 -1.67 18.75 11.64
C LEU A 86 -0.58 17.94 10.94
N SER A 87 -0.29 16.74 11.44
CA SER A 87 0.71 15.85 10.87
C SER A 87 0.30 15.35 9.49
N LEU A 88 -0.98 14.95 9.31
CA LEU A 88 -1.54 14.52 8.03
C LEU A 88 -1.53 15.66 7.01
N VAL A 89 -2.01 16.84 7.38
CA VAL A 89 -2.04 18.01 6.51
C VAL A 89 -0.63 18.42 6.09
N SER A 90 0.33 18.40 7.03
CA SER A 90 1.74 18.71 6.76
C SER A 90 2.35 17.69 5.80
N ALA A 91 2.22 16.39 6.09
CA ALA A 91 2.73 15.33 5.23
C ALA A 91 2.08 15.34 3.84
N ALA A 92 0.79 15.66 3.74
CA ALA A 92 0.07 15.78 2.47
C ALA A 92 0.52 16.98 1.62
N ARG A 93 1.43 17.84 2.10
CA ARG A 93 2.06 18.90 1.28
C ARG A 93 3.34 18.44 0.58
N LEU A 94 3.90 17.31 1.01
CA LEU A 94 5.11 16.76 0.42
C LEU A 94 4.81 16.20 -0.97
N ARG A 95 5.59 16.63 -1.96
CA ARG A 95 5.45 16.10 -3.32
C ARG A 95 6.25 14.80 -3.45
N PRO A 96 5.78 13.83 -4.24
CA PRO A 96 6.55 12.62 -4.47
C PRO A 96 7.88 12.93 -5.16
N VAL A 97 8.97 12.35 -4.66
CA VAL A 97 10.30 12.51 -5.27
C VAL A 97 10.44 11.67 -6.55
N ILE A 98 9.74 10.54 -6.59
CA ILE A 98 9.44 9.79 -7.80
C ILE A 98 7.94 9.95 -8.03
N ASP A 99 7.58 10.58 -9.13
CA ASP A 99 6.18 10.91 -9.41
C ASP A 99 5.75 10.43 -10.80
N ASP A 100 5.15 9.23 -10.84
CA ASP A 100 4.46 8.69 -12.01
C ASP A 100 2.92 8.89 -11.90
N SER A 101 2.43 9.81 -11.06
CA SER A 101 0.98 10.02 -10.80
C SER A 101 0.17 10.34 -12.06
N GLY A 102 0.69 11.20 -12.95
CA GLY A 102 0.01 11.49 -14.22
C GLY A 102 -0.20 10.23 -15.06
N LYS A 103 0.80 9.35 -15.11
CA LYS A 103 0.70 8.06 -15.80
C LYS A 103 -0.27 7.12 -15.09
N LEU A 104 -0.25 7.09 -13.76
CA LEU A 104 -1.21 6.33 -12.96
C LEU A 104 -2.65 6.73 -13.33
N PHE A 105 -2.98 8.02 -13.26
CA PHE A 105 -4.33 8.50 -13.57
C PHE A 105 -4.75 8.20 -15.01
N ASP A 106 -3.83 8.36 -15.97
CA ASP A 106 -4.08 8.02 -17.37
C ASP A 106 -4.34 6.53 -17.59
N ARG A 107 -3.61 5.64 -16.90
CA ARG A 107 -3.80 4.20 -17.00
C ARG A 107 -5.07 3.75 -16.31
N VAL A 108 -5.36 4.27 -15.11
CA VAL A 108 -6.61 4.01 -14.40
C VAL A 108 -7.81 4.40 -15.26
N ARG A 109 -7.81 5.58 -15.88
CA ARG A 109 -8.91 6.03 -16.74
C ARG A 109 -9.18 5.12 -17.95
N LYS A 110 -8.16 4.41 -18.45
CA LYS A 110 -8.25 3.53 -19.62
C LYS A 110 -8.45 2.05 -19.26
N ALA A 111 -8.34 1.70 -17.98
CA ALA A 111 -8.49 0.34 -17.51
C ALA A 111 -9.95 -0.11 -17.63
N ASN A 112 -10.18 -1.40 -17.85
CA ASN A 112 -11.51 -1.99 -17.66
C ASN A 112 -11.71 -2.35 -16.18
N ALA A 113 -10.65 -2.76 -15.48
CA ALA A 113 -10.66 -3.07 -14.05
C ALA A 113 -9.40 -2.59 -13.35
N VAL A 114 -9.58 -1.98 -12.17
CA VAL A 114 -8.50 -1.55 -11.28
C VAL A 114 -8.52 -2.39 -10.01
N LEU A 115 -7.36 -2.91 -9.61
CA LEU A 115 -7.16 -3.51 -8.29
C LEU A 115 -6.33 -2.56 -7.43
N PHE A 116 -6.95 -2.03 -6.37
CA PHE A 116 -6.27 -1.23 -5.36
C PHE A 116 -5.98 -2.11 -4.15
N ILE A 117 -4.71 -2.32 -3.82
CA ILE A 117 -4.27 -3.14 -2.68
C ILE A 117 -3.91 -2.18 -1.54
N GLY A 118 -4.71 -2.18 -0.49
CA GLY A 118 -4.47 -1.43 0.74
C GLY A 118 -3.32 -2.02 1.56
N ASP A 119 -2.83 -1.23 2.52
CA ASP A 119 -1.74 -1.64 3.41
C ASP A 119 -2.24 -1.78 4.85
N LYS A 120 -2.60 -0.66 5.49
CA LYS A 120 -2.81 -0.59 6.94
C LYS A 120 -4.17 -0.01 7.32
N ALA A 121 -4.64 -0.34 8.53
CA ALA A 121 -5.75 0.37 9.16
C ALA A 121 -5.45 1.88 9.23
N GLY A 122 -6.46 2.74 9.35
CA GLY A 122 -6.33 4.20 9.28
C GLY A 122 -6.18 4.71 7.84
N GLU A 123 -5.14 4.25 7.12
CA GLU A 123 -4.85 4.66 5.73
C GLU A 123 -6.03 4.46 4.78
N ILE A 124 -6.85 3.43 5.04
CA ILE A 124 -8.05 3.09 4.26
C ILE A 124 -8.98 4.29 4.06
N VAL A 125 -9.10 5.18 5.06
CA VAL A 125 -9.94 6.38 4.94
C VAL A 125 -9.40 7.32 3.88
N THR A 126 -8.08 7.54 3.85
CA THR A 126 -7.44 8.36 2.80
C THR A 126 -7.41 7.67 1.44
N ASP A 127 -7.34 6.34 1.40
CA ASP A 127 -7.48 5.56 0.16
C ASP A 127 -8.89 5.75 -0.43
N LYS A 128 -9.93 5.68 0.41
CA LYS A 128 -11.32 5.93 -0.01
C LYS A 128 -11.46 7.29 -0.67
N LEU A 129 -10.88 8.34 -0.09
CA LEU A 129 -10.95 9.70 -0.64
C LEU A 129 -10.26 9.81 -2.01
N LEU A 130 -9.17 9.08 -2.25
CA LEU A 130 -8.59 8.98 -3.59
C LEU A 130 -9.49 8.22 -4.57
N LEU A 131 -10.08 7.10 -4.14
CA LEU A 131 -11.04 6.34 -4.96
C LEU A 131 -12.27 7.17 -5.34
N GLU A 132 -12.77 8.03 -4.44
CA GLU A 132 -13.83 9.01 -4.71
C GLU A 132 -13.45 9.97 -5.86
N GLN A 133 -12.17 10.36 -5.96
CA GLN A 133 -11.69 11.22 -7.05
C GLN A 133 -11.43 10.45 -8.36
N LEU A 134 -11.02 9.18 -8.26
CA LEU A 134 -10.78 8.35 -9.45
C LEU A 134 -12.07 8.03 -10.19
N GLN A 135 -13.20 7.87 -9.47
CA GLN A 135 -14.53 7.59 -10.03
C GLN A 135 -14.55 6.45 -11.05
N HIS A 136 -13.67 5.46 -10.88
CA HIS A 136 -13.52 4.38 -11.83
C HIS A 136 -14.66 3.36 -11.65
N PRO A 137 -15.35 2.93 -12.72
CA PRO A 137 -16.60 2.15 -12.60
C PRO A 137 -16.39 0.74 -12.05
N LYS A 138 -15.18 0.19 -12.15
CA LYS A 138 -14.85 -1.17 -11.71
C LYS A 138 -13.54 -1.18 -10.92
N VAL A 139 -13.67 -0.98 -9.61
CA VAL A 139 -12.54 -1.04 -8.67
C VAL A 139 -12.74 -2.19 -7.70
N TYR A 140 -11.70 -2.99 -7.51
CA TYR A 140 -11.57 -3.93 -6.42
C TYR A 140 -10.62 -3.36 -5.38
N TYR A 141 -11.02 -3.36 -4.11
CA TYR A 141 -10.16 -2.96 -3.00
C TYR A 141 -9.73 -4.19 -2.21
N GLY A 142 -8.46 -4.58 -2.35
CA GLY A 142 -7.86 -5.74 -1.73
C GLY A 142 -7.23 -5.41 -0.39
N VAL A 143 -7.67 -6.09 0.66
CA VAL A 143 -7.13 -6.02 2.03
C VAL A 143 -7.06 -7.43 2.62
N ARG A 144 -6.38 -7.63 3.75
CA ARG A 144 -6.21 -8.97 4.30
C ARG A 144 -7.55 -9.56 4.77
N GLU A 145 -7.74 -10.86 4.60
CA GLU A 145 -8.83 -11.56 5.29
C GLU A 145 -8.62 -11.55 6.81
N LYS A 146 -7.36 -11.73 7.22
CA LYS A 146 -6.89 -11.65 8.60
C LYS A 146 -5.58 -10.86 8.58
N GLY A 147 -5.56 -9.71 9.23
CA GLY A 147 -4.40 -8.83 9.25
C GLY A 147 -3.31 -9.36 10.16
N VAL A 148 -2.06 -9.17 9.75
CA VAL A 148 -0.88 -9.31 10.60
C VAL A 148 -0.51 -7.91 11.11
N LEU A 149 -0.32 -7.76 12.42
CA LEU A 149 0.00 -6.46 13.04
C LEU A 149 -1.05 -5.38 12.68
N ASP A 150 -0.62 -4.29 12.04
CA ASP A 150 -1.42 -3.12 11.67
C ASP A 150 -2.04 -3.22 10.26
N GLU A 151 -1.92 -4.38 9.59
CA GLU A 151 -2.50 -4.59 8.27
C GLU A 151 -4.03 -4.41 8.28
N ALA A 152 -4.52 -3.68 7.28
CA ALA A 152 -5.94 -3.50 7.03
C ALA A 152 -6.63 -4.84 6.73
N THR A 153 -7.82 -5.01 7.29
CA THR A 153 -8.68 -6.17 7.01
C THR A 153 -9.94 -5.79 6.23
N VAL A 154 -10.64 -6.82 5.75
CA VAL A 154 -11.96 -6.66 5.12
C VAL A 154 -12.94 -5.91 6.04
N ASP A 155 -12.90 -6.16 7.34
CA ASP A 155 -13.77 -5.46 8.29
C ASP A 155 -13.39 -3.99 8.45
N ASP A 156 -12.08 -3.70 8.53
CA ASP A 156 -11.59 -2.31 8.56
C ASP A 156 -12.05 -1.53 7.30
N ALA A 157 -12.03 -2.19 6.13
CA ALA A 157 -12.48 -1.58 4.88
C ALA A 157 -14.00 -1.35 4.83
N ARG A 158 -14.80 -2.23 5.43
CA ARG A 158 -16.25 -2.02 5.57
C ARG A 158 -16.56 -0.88 6.51
N ASP A 159 -15.89 -0.85 7.66
CA ASP A 159 -16.06 0.21 8.66
C ASP A 159 -15.66 1.58 8.09
N ALA A 160 -14.58 1.63 7.31
CA ALA A 160 -14.17 2.83 6.58
C ALA A 160 -15.15 3.21 5.45
N GLY A 161 -16.07 2.32 5.06
CA GLY A 161 -17.07 2.57 4.02
C GLY A 161 -16.53 2.51 2.59
N ILE A 162 -15.51 1.69 2.34
CA ILE A 162 -14.93 1.47 1.01
C ILE A 162 -15.97 0.93 0.01
N GLU A 163 -16.99 0.20 0.49
CA GLU A 163 -18.05 -0.37 -0.37
C GLU A 163 -18.79 0.67 -1.22
N ARG A 164 -18.73 1.95 -0.83
CA ARG A 164 -19.31 3.07 -1.60
C ARG A 164 -18.54 3.39 -2.88
N VAL A 165 -17.27 3.00 -2.97
CA VAL A 165 -16.35 3.37 -4.05
C VAL A 165 -15.64 2.19 -4.70
N ALA A 166 -15.65 1.01 -4.08
CA ALA A 166 -15.01 -0.19 -4.61
C ALA A 166 -15.62 -1.48 -4.04
N GLN A 167 -15.38 -2.60 -4.71
CA GLN A 167 -15.73 -3.93 -4.21
C GLN A 167 -14.61 -4.46 -3.30
N ILE A 168 -14.90 -4.67 -2.01
CA ILE A 168 -13.92 -5.18 -1.06
C ILE A 168 -13.63 -6.67 -1.34
N LYS A 169 -12.35 -7.04 -1.33
CA LYS A 169 -11.88 -8.42 -1.51
C LYS A 169 -10.82 -8.78 -0.48
N GLY A 170 -10.96 -9.98 0.10
CA GLY A 170 -9.99 -10.56 1.00
C GLY A 170 -8.78 -11.12 0.27
N ILE A 171 -7.61 -10.74 0.73
CA ILE A 171 -6.31 -11.31 0.35
C ILE A 171 -5.99 -12.38 1.39
N PRO A 172 -5.70 -13.63 0.98
CA PRO A 172 -5.26 -14.68 1.89
C PRO A 172 -4.04 -14.25 2.70
N GLN A 173 -4.01 -14.64 3.98
CA GLN A 173 -3.00 -14.18 4.94
C GLN A 173 -1.58 -14.68 4.62
N GLU A 174 -1.45 -15.92 4.18
CA GLU A 174 -0.16 -16.57 3.92
C GLU A 174 0.33 -16.28 2.49
N LEU A 175 0.64 -15.02 2.21
CA LEU A 175 1.13 -14.60 0.90
C LEU A 175 2.55 -14.01 1.00
N THR A 176 3.52 -14.76 0.49
CA THR A 176 4.92 -14.35 0.32
C THR A 176 5.16 -13.60 -0.99
N SER A 177 4.46 -13.98 -2.05
CA SER A 177 4.41 -13.30 -3.34
C SER A 177 3.00 -13.33 -3.93
N PHE A 178 2.59 -12.30 -4.66
CA PHE A 178 1.30 -12.34 -5.37
C PHE A 178 1.27 -13.35 -6.52
N SER A 179 2.44 -13.80 -7.01
CA SER A 179 2.54 -14.95 -7.91
C SER A 179 2.06 -16.27 -7.29
N ASP A 180 2.05 -16.38 -5.96
CA ASP A 180 1.63 -17.60 -5.25
C ASP A 180 0.10 -17.75 -5.23
N LEU A 181 -0.65 -16.73 -5.66
CA LEU A 181 -2.11 -16.76 -5.68
C LEU A 181 -2.63 -17.84 -6.63
N SER A 182 -3.43 -18.76 -6.10
CA SER A 182 -4.17 -19.71 -6.91
C SER A 182 -5.09 -18.98 -7.89
N GLY A 183 -4.88 -19.23 -9.18
CA GLY A 183 -5.69 -18.68 -10.26
C GLY A 183 -7.18 -19.07 -10.22
N ASN A 184 -7.53 -20.10 -9.45
CA ASN A 184 -8.91 -20.55 -9.27
C ASN A 184 -9.59 -19.89 -8.07
N SER A 185 -8.83 -19.21 -7.20
CA SER A 185 -9.39 -18.44 -6.09
C SER A 185 -10.05 -17.15 -6.60
N THR A 186 -11.03 -16.65 -5.85
CA THR A 186 -11.72 -15.40 -6.20
C THR A 186 -10.74 -14.23 -6.31
N PHE A 187 -9.81 -14.08 -5.36
CA PHE A 187 -8.83 -13.00 -5.39
C PHE A 187 -7.79 -13.20 -6.52
N GLY A 188 -7.30 -14.43 -6.73
CA GLY A 188 -6.35 -14.73 -7.80
C GLY A 188 -6.89 -14.43 -9.20
N ARG A 189 -8.19 -14.67 -9.44
CA ARG A 189 -8.86 -14.25 -10.69
C ARG A 189 -8.88 -12.74 -10.85
N ILE A 190 -9.25 -12.01 -9.80
CA ILE A 190 -9.27 -10.54 -9.81
C ILE A 190 -7.87 -9.97 -10.06
N TYR A 191 -6.86 -10.49 -9.38
CA TYR A 191 -5.45 -10.12 -9.58
C TYR A 191 -5.00 -10.37 -11.03
N ARG A 192 -5.42 -11.48 -11.62
CA ARG A 192 -5.11 -11.81 -13.01
C ARG A 192 -5.81 -10.87 -14.00
N GLU A 193 -7.08 -10.58 -13.77
CA GLU A 193 -7.95 -9.81 -14.68
C GLU A 193 -7.79 -8.28 -14.54
N ALA A 194 -7.16 -7.79 -13.47
CA ALA A 194 -6.92 -6.36 -13.29
C ALA A 194 -5.96 -5.82 -14.35
N ASP A 195 -6.38 -4.76 -15.04
CA ASP A 195 -5.55 -4.08 -16.06
C ASP A 195 -4.52 -3.15 -15.41
N VAL A 196 -4.85 -2.60 -14.23
CA VAL A 196 -3.97 -1.72 -13.45
C VAL A 196 -4.04 -2.13 -11.98
N ILE A 197 -2.88 -2.21 -11.34
CA ILE A 197 -2.74 -2.48 -9.92
C ILE A 197 -2.17 -1.25 -9.22
N ILE A 198 -2.85 -0.75 -8.20
CA ILE A 198 -2.34 0.27 -7.30
C ILE A 198 -1.98 -0.45 -6.01
N SER A 199 -0.71 -0.44 -5.62
CA SER A 199 -0.22 -1.17 -4.46
C SER A 199 0.33 -0.20 -3.42
N LYS A 200 -0.29 -0.19 -2.24
CA LYS A 200 0.13 0.63 -1.12
C LYS A 200 1.15 -0.09 -0.26
N GLY A 201 2.11 0.68 0.24
CA GLY A 201 2.97 0.25 1.33
C GLY A 201 4.22 -0.54 0.91
N PRO A 202 5.28 -0.48 1.71
CA PRO A 202 6.54 -1.16 1.42
C PRO A 202 6.44 -2.69 1.48
N SER A 203 5.54 -3.25 2.29
CA SER A 203 5.33 -4.71 2.38
C SER A 203 4.79 -5.27 1.08
N ASN A 204 3.73 -4.65 0.53
CA ASN A 204 3.18 -5.09 -0.75
C ASN A 204 4.15 -4.82 -1.91
N PHE A 205 4.96 -3.75 -1.86
CA PHE A 205 6.06 -3.56 -2.81
C PHE A 205 7.00 -4.77 -2.84
N TRP A 206 7.48 -5.26 -1.69
CA TRP A 206 8.33 -6.45 -1.66
C TRP A 206 7.66 -7.70 -2.26
N LYS A 207 6.34 -7.84 -2.15
CA LYS A 207 5.60 -8.99 -2.70
C LYS A 207 5.28 -8.87 -4.21
N LEU A 208 5.47 -7.69 -4.81
CA LEU A 208 5.04 -7.37 -6.19
C LEU A 208 6.15 -6.80 -7.09
N HIS A 209 7.26 -6.31 -6.55
CA HIS A 209 8.27 -5.56 -7.31
C HIS A 209 8.92 -6.34 -8.46
N ASN A 210 8.91 -7.68 -8.40
CA ASN A 210 9.44 -8.57 -9.43
C ASN A 210 8.40 -8.98 -10.50
N GLU A 211 7.13 -8.61 -10.33
CA GLU A 211 6.08 -8.92 -11.30
C GLU A 211 6.16 -7.96 -12.50
N THR A 212 6.45 -8.49 -13.68
CA THR A 212 6.78 -7.69 -14.89
C THR A 212 5.65 -7.59 -15.91
N ASP A 213 4.70 -8.51 -15.86
CA ASP A 213 3.56 -8.61 -16.76
C ASP A 213 2.40 -7.68 -16.36
N LYS A 214 2.44 -7.13 -15.14
CA LYS A 214 1.39 -6.27 -14.58
C LYS A 214 1.69 -4.78 -14.67
N GLU A 215 0.66 -3.98 -14.92
CA GLU A 215 0.70 -2.53 -14.86
C GLU A 215 0.53 -2.06 -13.40
N THR A 216 1.59 -2.23 -12.61
CA THR A 216 1.56 -1.94 -11.17
C THR A 216 2.13 -0.55 -10.87
N PHE A 217 1.45 0.20 -10.01
CA PHE A 217 1.90 1.46 -9.43
C PHE A 217 2.03 1.33 -7.92
N PHE A 218 3.19 1.69 -7.39
CA PHE A 218 3.50 1.62 -5.97
C PHE A 218 3.38 2.99 -5.31
N LEU A 219 2.60 3.07 -4.24
CA LEU A 219 2.31 4.29 -3.49
C LEU A 219 2.72 4.09 -2.02
N PHE A 220 3.77 4.77 -1.57
CA PHE A 220 4.17 4.76 -0.16
C PHE A 220 5.18 5.87 0.15
N SER A 221 5.41 6.12 1.43
CA SER A 221 6.55 6.91 1.91
C SER A 221 7.64 5.96 2.43
N THR A 222 8.90 6.26 2.13
CA THR A 222 10.05 5.37 2.35
C THR A 222 10.49 5.36 3.81
N ARG A 223 9.91 4.49 4.63
CA ARG A 223 10.31 4.33 6.06
C ARG A 223 11.41 3.29 6.31
N CYS A 224 11.77 2.54 5.28
CA CYS A 224 12.76 1.46 5.36
C CYS A 224 14.03 1.90 4.64
N GLN A 225 15.16 1.94 5.35
CA GLN A 225 16.45 2.32 4.78
C GLN A 225 16.84 1.44 3.58
N VAL A 226 16.48 0.14 3.61
CA VAL A 226 16.75 -0.78 2.50
C VAL A 226 16.00 -0.31 1.24
N ILE A 227 14.72 0.04 1.36
CA ILE A 227 13.92 0.52 0.22
C ILE A 227 14.39 1.91 -0.22
N ALA A 228 14.70 2.80 0.73
CA ALA A 228 15.22 4.14 0.43
C ALA A 228 16.51 4.06 -0.40
N ASN A 229 17.46 3.21 0.01
CA ASN A 229 18.71 2.96 -0.72
C ASN A 229 18.45 2.34 -2.10
N LEU A 230 17.58 1.33 -2.16
CA LEU A 230 17.21 0.64 -3.39
C LEU A 230 16.61 1.60 -4.43
N LEU A 231 15.76 2.53 -3.99
CA LEU A 231 15.11 3.50 -4.87
C LEU A 231 15.96 4.77 -5.11
N LYS A 232 17.02 4.96 -4.30
CA LYS A 232 17.88 6.16 -4.24
C LYS A 232 17.08 7.41 -3.86
N VAL A 233 16.33 7.31 -2.76
CA VAL A 233 15.49 8.36 -2.19
C VAL A 233 15.77 8.50 -0.69
N GLY A 234 15.35 9.60 -0.08
CA GLY A 234 15.46 9.83 1.35
C GLY A 234 14.51 8.96 2.16
N ILE A 235 14.68 8.96 3.49
CA ILE A 235 13.65 8.45 4.41
C ILE A 235 12.48 9.44 4.43
N ASP A 236 11.26 8.91 4.54
CA ASP A 236 9.99 9.64 4.53
C ASP A 236 9.62 10.34 3.22
N ASP A 237 10.44 10.19 2.17
CA ASP A 237 10.13 10.68 0.83
C ASP A 237 8.90 9.94 0.27
N PRO A 238 7.86 10.67 -0.18
CA PRO A 238 6.72 10.05 -0.85
C PRO A 238 7.13 9.56 -2.24
N VAL A 239 6.60 8.40 -2.63
CA VAL A 239 6.89 7.75 -3.91
C VAL A 239 5.59 7.32 -4.56
N VAL A 240 5.45 7.69 -5.84
CA VAL A 240 4.45 7.16 -6.77
C VAL A 240 5.23 6.59 -7.95
N MET A 241 5.46 5.28 -7.94
CA MET A 241 6.37 4.65 -8.89
C MET A 241 5.66 3.62 -9.76
N TYR A 242 5.80 3.76 -11.08
CA TYR A 242 5.39 2.72 -12.01
C TYR A 242 6.37 1.54 -11.99
N GLY A 243 5.90 0.32 -11.82
CA GLY A 243 6.73 -0.88 -11.62
C GLY A 243 7.76 -1.12 -12.72
N LYS A 244 7.43 -0.81 -13.99
CA LYS A 244 8.39 -0.96 -15.10
C LYS A 244 9.59 -0.01 -15.01
N ARG A 245 9.47 1.13 -14.31
CA ARG A 245 10.60 2.04 -14.03
C ARG A 245 11.62 1.36 -13.13
N TYR A 246 11.16 0.65 -12.11
CA TYR A 246 12.02 -0.09 -11.18
C TYR A 246 12.79 -1.19 -11.91
N GLN A 247 12.13 -1.92 -12.80
CA GLN A 247 12.74 -2.98 -13.62
C GLN A 247 13.84 -2.44 -14.55
N GLN A 248 13.61 -1.30 -15.20
CA GLN A 248 14.63 -0.64 -16.03
C GLN A 248 15.87 -0.24 -15.24
N LYS A 249 15.71 0.18 -13.98
CA LYS A 249 16.85 0.46 -13.08
C LYS A 249 17.63 -0.81 -12.76
N ILE A 250 16.98 -1.93 -12.40
CA ILE A 250 17.68 -3.19 -12.10
C ILE A 250 18.44 -3.71 -13.31
N ILE A 251 17.79 -3.81 -14.48
CA ILE A 251 18.44 -4.29 -15.72
C ILE A 251 19.64 -3.40 -16.08
N GLY A 252 19.53 -2.09 -15.82
CA GLY A 252 20.66 -1.18 -15.97
C GLY A 252 21.83 -1.53 -15.05
N VAL A 253 21.57 -1.81 -13.77
CA VAL A 253 22.59 -2.16 -12.77
C VAL A 253 23.26 -3.50 -13.09
N GLU A 254 22.50 -4.54 -13.44
CA GLU A 254 23.05 -5.86 -13.80
C GLU A 254 23.98 -5.82 -15.02
N LYS A 255 23.66 -4.96 -16.01
CA LYS A 255 24.54 -4.73 -17.17
C LYS A 255 25.87 -4.09 -16.79
N TYR A 256 25.88 -3.18 -15.81
CA TYR A 256 27.11 -2.56 -15.32
C TYR A 256 27.96 -3.52 -14.49
N GLU A 257 27.34 -4.39 -13.69
CA GLU A 257 28.08 -5.41 -12.91
C GLU A 257 28.69 -6.49 -13.82
N THR A 258 27.99 -6.94 -14.85
CA THR A 258 28.55 -7.89 -15.84
C THR A 258 29.73 -7.30 -16.62
N LEU A 259 29.66 -6.02 -17.01
CA LEU A 259 30.78 -5.31 -17.65
C LEU A 259 32.02 -5.17 -16.75
N CYS A 260 31.84 -5.08 -15.42
CA CYS A 260 32.96 -5.03 -14.48
C CYS A 260 33.60 -6.40 -14.19
N HIS A 261 32.94 -7.51 -14.53
CA HIS A 261 33.48 -8.86 -14.39
C HIS A 261 34.18 -9.37 -15.67
N GLU A 262 34.06 -8.64 -16.78
CA GLU A 262 34.69 -8.97 -18.08
C GLU A 262 35.94 -8.11 -18.39
N LEU A 263 36.39 -7.28 -17.44
CA LEU A 263 37.62 -6.47 -17.50
C LEU A 263 38.65 -6.97 -16.48
#